data_AF-A0A968US74-F1
#
_entry.id   AF-A0A968US74-F1
#
_cell.length_a   1.000
_cell.length_b   1.000
_cell.length_c   1.000
_cell.angle_alpha   90.00
_cell.angle_beta   90.00
_cell.angle_gamma   90.00
#
_symmetry.space_group_name_H-M   'P 1'
#
loop_
_entity.id
_entity.type
_entity.pdbx_description
1 polymer ?
#
loop_
_entity_poly.entity_id
_entity_poly.type
_entity_poly.pdbx_seq_one_letter_code
_entity_poly.pdbx_strand_id
1 'polypeptide(L)'
;MHAYLAKKTFRCSKAIPSLPAKTGDVSLRLGDGSVLTLTTATKLVINESIYDPSKENRSAFVSMTIGKARFWIKKLEDFKYSDFKVKTQTAVVGVRGSDFIVEAGDDFTKVTALENTQIEVVSLTMPCEDTKRLPENAKSSR
;
A
#
# COMPACT_ATOMS: atom_id res chain seq x y z
N MET A 1 18.92 -1.90 19.83
CA MET A 1 17.68 -2.40 19.22
C MET A 1 16.53 -1.61 19.85
N HIS A 2 16.07 -0.52 19.24
CA HIS A 2 15.03 0.33 19.82
C HIS A 2 13.67 -0.05 19.22
N ALA A 3 12.93 -0.93 19.91
CA ALA A 3 11.56 -1.26 19.56
C ALA A 3 10.63 -0.20 20.17
N TYR A 4 10.06 0.68 19.34
CA TYR A 4 9.00 1.59 19.78
C TYR A 4 7.67 0.84 19.86
N LEU A 5 7.29 0.46 21.08
CA LEU A 5 5.98 -0.13 21.36
C LEU A 5 4.94 0.99 21.49
N ALA A 6 4.30 1.36 20.38
CA ALA A 6 3.18 2.31 20.40
C ALA A 6 1.92 1.64 21.00
N LYS A 7 1.88 1.48 22.33
CA LYS A 7 0.66 1.16 23.09
C LYS A 7 -0.11 2.45 23.35
N LYS A 8 -0.89 2.92 22.36
CA LYS A 8 -1.94 3.91 22.62
C LYS A 8 -3.02 3.78 21.57
N THR A 9 -4.20 3.35 22.02
CA THR A 9 -5.44 3.32 21.25
C THR A 9 -5.83 4.74 20.88
N PHE A 10 -5.36 5.20 19.72
CA PHE A 10 -5.71 6.51 19.18
C PHE A 10 -6.99 6.39 18.34
N ARG A 11 -8.11 6.91 18.84
CA ARG A 11 -9.10 7.51 17.93
C ARG A 11 -8.50 8.84 17.48
N CYS A 12 -7.94 8.90 16.28
CA CYS A 12 -7.42 10.16 15.76
C CYS A 12 -7.61 10.27 14.26
N SER A 13 -8.65 11.01 13.88
CA SER A 13 -8.71 11.73 12.61
C SER A 13 -7.71 12.90 12.70
N LYS A 14 -6.44 12.62 12.46
CA LYS A 14 -5.43 13.63 12.12
C LYS A 14 -4.22 12.91 11.55
N ALA A 15 -3.89 13.28 10.31
CA ALA A 15 -2.80 12.71 9.52
C ALA A 15 -1.56 12.46 10.38
N ILE A 16 -1.14 11.20 10.45
CA ILE A 16 0.07 10.79 11.15
C ILE A 16 1.26 11.25 10.30
N PRO A 17 2.26 11.96 10.87
CA PRO A 17 3.40 12.44 10.11
C PRO A 17 4.15 11.28 9.45
N SER A 18 4.64 11.51 8.22
CA SER A 18 5.48 10.57 7.49
C SER A 18 6.64 10.11 8.37
N LEU A 19 6.80 8.80 8.58
CA LEU A 19 7.88 8.23 9.39
C LEU A 19 9.08 7.90 8.48
N PRO A 20 10.15 8.73 8.42
CA PRO A 20 11.38 8.33 7.75
C PRO A 20 12.11 7.30 8.60
N ALA A 21 12.04 6.03 8.20
CA ALA A 21 12.85 4.97 8.81
C ALA A 21 14.34 5.22 8.44
N LYS A 22 15.13 5.73 9.39
CA LYS A 22 16.53 6.15 9.16
C LYS A 22 17.60 5.13 9.59
N THR A 23 17.25 4.00 10.20
CA THR A 23 18.11 2.81 10.37
C THR A 23 17.30 1.75 11.13
N GLY A 24 16.62 0.87 10.40
CA GLY A 24 15.83 -0.22 10.96
C GLY A 24 14.38 -0.22 10.50
N ASP A 25 13.76 -1.40 10.58
CA ASP A 25 12.37 -1.59 10.16
C ASP A 25 11.42 -1.09 11.25
N VAL A 26 10.38 -0.36 10.84
CA VAL A 26 9.34 0.16 11.74
C VAL A 26 8.11 -0.70 11.58
N SER A 27 7.65 -1.30 12.67
CA SER A 27 6.39 -2.05 12.68
C SER A 27 5.28 -1.24 13.39
N LEU A 28 4.17 -1.05 12.70
CA LEU A 28 2.97 -0.36 13.17
C LEU A 28 1.83 -1.37 13.27
N ARG A 29 1.05 -1.30 14.35
CA ARG A 29 -0.14 -2.12 14.53
C ARG A 29 -1.38 -1.22 14.52
N LEU A 30 -2.34 -1.53 13.66
CA LEU A 30 -3.61 -0.83 13.56
C LEU A 30 -4.60 -1.33 14.62
N GLY A 31 -5.68 -0.56 14.83
CA GLY A 31 -6.72 -0.90 15.80
C GLY A 31 -7.49 -2.18 15.48
N ASP A 32 -7.56 -2.56 14.20
CA ASP A 32 -8.14 -3.83 13.72
C ASP A 32 -7.22 -5.04 13.95
N GLY A 33 -5.98 -4.81 14.41
CA GLY A 33 -4.96 -5.81 14.64
C GLY A 33 -4.04 -6.08 13.45
N SER A 34 -4.24 -5.42 12.30
CA SER A 34 -3.35 -5.49 11.14
C SER A 34 -1.98 -4.90 11.46
N VAL A 35 -0.93 -5.38 10.79
CA VAL A 35 0.46 -4.98 11.03
C VAL A 35 1.08 -4.49 9.74
N LEU A 36 1.73 -3.33 9.80
CA LEU A 36 2.49 -2.73 8.70
C LEU A 36 3.94 -2.68 9.12
N THR A 37 4.83 -3.34 8.37
CA THR A 37 6.27 -3.30 8.60
C THR A 37 6.93 -2.54 7.46
N LEU A 38 7.47 -1.37 7.78
CA LEU A 38 8.11 -0.46 6.85
C LEU A 38 9.61 -0.65 6.92
N THR A 39 10.25 -0.76 5.75
CA THR A 39 11.71 -0.80 5.66
C THR A 39 12.30 0.60 5.67
N THR A 40 13.63 0.67 5.83
CA THR A 40 14.40 1.92 5.77
C THR A 40 14.07 2.72 4.50
N ALA A 41 14.05 4.05 4.61
CA ALA A 41 13.73 4.99 3.52
C ALA A 41 12.30 4.90 2.94
N THR A 42 11.36 4.24 3.63
CA THR A 42 9.95 4.24 3.24
C THR A 42 9.25 5.53 3.67
N LYS A 43 8.48 6.14 2.76
CA LYS A 43 7.57 7.26 3.05
C LYS A 43 6.13 6.81 2.90
N LEU A 44 5.44 6.72 4.03
CA LEU A 44 4.06 6.25 4.13
C LEU A 44 3.26 7.16 5.06
N VAL A 45 2.02 7.43 4.68
CA VAL A 45 1.05 8.22 5.43
C VAL A 45 -0.22 7.40 5.59
N ILE A 46 -0.67 7.26 6.83
CA ILE A 46 -1.98 6.68 7.14
C ILE A 46 -2.98 7.83 7.08
N ASN A 47 -3.79 7.87 6.03
CA ASN A 47 -4.80 8.91 5.85
C ASN A 47 -6.07 8.59 6.64
N GLU A 48 -6.45 7.32 6.67
CA GLU A 48 -7.65 6.83 7.34
C GLU A 48 -7.40 5.48 7.99
N SER A 49 -7.93 5.30 9.19
CA SER A 49 -7.93 4.02 9.91
C SER A 49 -9.15 3.98 10.83
N ILE A 50 -10.30 3.62 10.27
CA ILE A 50 -11.56 3.41 10.97
C ILE A 50 -11.70 1.92 11.29
N TYR A 51 -11.94 1.64 12.56
CA TYR A 51 -12.29 0.31 13.04
C TYR A 51 -13.43 0.44 14.04
N ASP A 52 -14.63 0.03 13.64
CA ASP A 52 -15.83 0.00 14.46
C ASP A 52 -16.44 -1.41 14.45
N PRO A 53 -16.10 -2.25 15.45
CA PRO A 53 -16.63 -3.61 15.53
C PRO A 53 -18.14 -3.65 15.80
N SER A 54 -18.73 -2.59 16.38
CA SER A 54 -20.17 -2.56 16.67
C SER A 54 -21.03 -2.38 15.41
N LYS A 55 -20.43 -1.80 14.35
CA LYS A 55 -21.08 -1.55 13.06
C LYS A 55 -20.54 -2.46 11.95
N GLU A 56 -19.73 -3.45 12.28
CA GLU A 56 -19.09 -4.34 11.31
C GLU A 56 -18.36 -3.54 10.21
N ASN A 57 -17.79 -2.38 10.58
CA ASN A 57 -17.22 -1.43 9.64
C ASN A 57 -15.72 -1.23 9.91
N ARG A 58 -14.95 -1.46 8.86
CA ARG A 58 -13.51 -1.30 8.85
C ARG A 58 -13.08 -0.68 7.53
N SER A 59 -12.43 0.47 7.62
CA SER A 59 -11.90 1.23 6.48
C SER A 59 -10.51 1.72 6.81
N ALA A 60 -9.54 1.42 5.97
CA ALA A 60 -8.21 1.96 6.11
C ALA A 60 -7.66 2.41 4.76
N PHE A 61 -7.10 3.61 4.74
CA PHE A 61 -6.51 4.20 3.56
C PHE A 61 -5.10 4.68 3.87
N VAL A 62 -4.15 4.12 3.13
CA VAL A 62 -2.72 4.38 3.27
C VAL A 62 -2.18 4.92 1.96
N SER A 63 -1.35 5.95 2.02
CA SER A 63 -0.59 6.45 0.87
C SER A 63 0.88 6.19 1.07
N MET A 64 1.52 5.53 0.10
CA MET A 64 2.95 5.24 0.11
C MET A 64 3.59 5.86 -1.14
N THR A 65 4.45 6.85 -0.93
CA THR A 65 5.08 7.57 -2.04
C THR A 65 6.28 6.79 -2.58
N ILE A 66 7.12 6.26 -1.69
CA ILE A 66 8.34 5.56 -2.06
C ILE A 66 8.74 4.57 -0.95
N GLY A 67 9.45 3.50 -1.34
CA GLY A 67 10.06 2.54 -0.44
C GLY A 67 9.33 1.21 -0.43
N LYS A 68 9.53 0.42 0.63
CA LYS A 68 9.04 -0.95 0.70
C LYS A 68 8.42 -1.24 2.06
N ALA A 69 7.21 -1.77 2.03
CA ALA A 69 6.49 -2.15 3.24
C ALA A 69 5.78 -3.50 3.06
N ARG A 70 5.78 -4.30 4.12
CA ARG A 70 4.95 -5.49 4.26
C ARG A 70 3.67 -5.11 4.99
N PHE A 71 2.55 -5.56 4.45
CA PHE A 71 1.22 -5.36 4.98
C PHE A 71 0.66 -6.73 5.33
N TRP A 72 0.59 -7.03 6.62
CA TRP A 72 -0.15 -8.16 7.12
C TRP A 72 -1.53 -7.68 7.56
N ILE A 73 -2.51 -7.88 6.68
CA ILE A 73 -3.86 -7.38 6.88
C ILE A 73 -4.75 -8.50 7.39
N LYS A 74 -5.25 -8.33 8.61
CA LYS A 74 -6.12 -9.32 9.24
C LYS A 74 -7.41 -9.46 8.43
N LYS A 75 -7.73 -10.69 8.02
CA LYS A 75 -9.02 -11.01 7.40
C LYS A 75 -10.11 -10.97 8.48
N LEU A 76 -11.14 -10.18 8.24
CA LEU A 76 -12.32 -10.07 9.11
C LEU A 76 -13.52 -10.58 8.30
N GLU A 77 -13.84 -11.86 8.44
CA GLU A 77 -14.91 -12.50 7.66
C GLU A 77 -16.31 -12.01 8.10
N ASP A 78 -16.45 -11.64 9.37
CA ASP A 78 -17.72 -11.18 9.96
C ASP A 78 -18.04 -9.70 9.64
N PHE A 79 -17.13 -8.99 8.96
CA PHE A 79 -17.31 -7.57 8.66
C PHE A 79 -17.93 -7.38 7.27
N LYS A 80 -19.16 -6.86 7.22
CA LYS A 80 -19.83 -6.51 5.95
C LYS A 80 -19.05 -5.48 5.13
N TYR A 81 -18.46 -4.50 5.82
CA TYR A 81 -17.67 -3.44 5.19
C TYR A 81 -16.23 -3.54 5.71
N SER A 82 -15.34 -4.07 4.86
CA SER A 82 -13.91 -4.22 5.18
C SER A 82 -13.10 -3.84 3.95
N ASP A 83 -12.64 -2.60 3.93
CA ASP A 83 -11.80 -2.07 2.86
C ASP A 83 -10.45 -1.67 3.42
N PHE A 84 -9.38 -2.16 2.81
CA PHE A 84 -8.03 -1.67 3.05
C PHE A 84 -7.40 -1.31 1.71
N LYS A 85 -6.96 -0.05 1.59
CA LYS A 85 -6.43 0.50 0.33
C LYS A 85 -5.05 1.09 0.55
N VAL A 86 -4.11 0.70 -0.30
CA VAL A 86 -2.77 1.30 -0.40
C VAL A 86 -2.69 2.03 -1.74
N LYS A 87 -2.55 3.36 -1.69
CA LYS A 87 -2.32 4.18 -2.87
C LYS A 87 -0.83 4.50 -3.00
N THR A 88 -0.28 4.27 -4.18
CA THR A 88 1.04 4.73 -4.59
C THR A 88 0.91 5.81 -5.66
N GLN A 89 2.04 6.28 -6.20
CA GLN A 89 2.03 7.23 -7.31
C GLN A 89 1.42 6.61 -8.58
N THR A 90 1.59 5.31 -8.78
CA THR A 90 1.24 4.62 -10.03
C THR A 90 0.11 3.62 -9.91
N ALA A 91 -0.30 3.21 -8.70
CA ALA A 91 -1.36 2.24 -8.52
C ALA A 91 -2.16 2.44 -7.22
N VAL A 92 -3.34 1.82 -7.19
CA VAL A 92 -4.13 1.59 -5.97
C VAL A 92 -4.26 0.09 -5.77
N VAL A 93 -3.90 -0.37 -4.59
CA VAL A 93 -3.98 -1.76 -4.16
C VAL A 93 -5.10 -1.88 -3.14
N GLY A 94 -6.16 -2.61 -3.47
CA GLY A 94 -7.28 -2.92 -2.59
C GLY A 94 -7.18 -4.34 -2.05
N VAL A 95 -7.39 -4.51 -0.74
CA VAL A 95 -7.40 -5.82 -0.08
C VAL A 95 -8.47 -5.88 1.01
N ARG A 96 -8.99 -7.08 1.26
CA ARG A 96 -9.87 -7.39 2.39
C ARG A 96 -9.12 -8.00 3.57
N GLY A 97 -8.23 -8.93 3.26
CA GLY A 97 -7.36 -9.64 4.22
C GLY A 97 -6.31 -10.39 3.43
N SER A 98 -5.04 -10.05 3.64
CA SER A 98 -3.92 -10.56 2.85
C SER A 98 -2.59 -10.22 3.51
N ASP A 99 -1.58 -11.05 3.25
CA ASP A 99 -0.19 -10.75 3.57
C ASP A 99 0.57 -10.45 2.28
N PHE A 100 1.00 -9.21 2.12
CA PHE A 100 1.60 -8.77 0.86
C PHE A 100 2.66 -7.73 1.10
N ILE A 101 3.56 -7.59 0.13
CA ILE A 101 4.62 -6.61 0.15
C ILE A 101 4.38 -5.64 -1.00
N VAL A 102 4.42 -4.35 -0.71
CA VAL A 102 4.40 -3.29 -1.73
C VAL A 102 5.76 -2.64 -1.76
N GLU A 103 6.29 -2.50 -2.96
CA GLU A 103 7.47 -1.70 -3.27
C GLU A 103 7.04 -0.61 -4.25
N ALA A 104 7.22 0.65 -3.87
CA ALA A 104 6.87 1.80 -4.67
C ALA A 104 8.14 2.59 -5.02
N GLY A 105 8.31 2.87 -6.31
CA GLY A 105 9.24 3.85 -6.84
C GLY A 105 8.47 5.02 -7.46
N ASP A 106 9.21 5.91 -8.13
CA ASP A 106 8.63 7.10 -8.74
C ASP A 106 7.68 6.76 -9.92
N ASP A 107 8.00 5.71 -10.67
CA ASP A 107 7.32 5.30 -11.90
C ASP A 107 6.78 3.86 -11.86
N PHE A 108 7.00 3.13 -10.77
CA PHE A 108 6.54 1.75 -10.64
C PHE A 108 5.93 1.44 -9.28
N THR A 109 5.03 0.45 -9.30
CA THR A 109 4.55 -0.21 -8.10
C THR A 109 4.64 -1.71 -8.31
N LYS A 110 5.35 -2.39 -7.42
CA LYS A 110 5.44 -3.85 -7.41
C LYS A 110 4.71 -4.37 -6.18
N VAL A 111 3.78 -5.29 -6.41
CA VAL A 111 3.02 -5.97 -5.35
C VAL A 111 3.38 -7.43 -5.37
N THR A 112 3.87 -7.94 -4.24
CA THR A 112 4.14 -9.36 -4.03
C THR A 112 3.11 -9.91 -3.05
N ALA A 113 2.17 -10.68 -3.58
CA ALA A 113 1.24 -11.49 -2.81
C ALA A 113 1.98 -12.65 -2.12
N LEU A 114 1.73 -12.88 -0.83
CA LEU A 114 2.13 -14.10 -0.13
C LEU A 114 0.96 -15.09 -0.12
N GLU A 115 1.07 -16.17 0.66
CA GLU A 115 0.12 -17.28 0.63
C GLU A 115 -1.33 -16.85 0.89
N ASN A 116 -2.26 -17.43 0.12
CA ASN A 116 -3.72 -17.26 0.28
C ASN A 116 -4.20 -15.80 0.31
N THR A 117 -3.71 -14.98 -0.62
CA THR A 117 -4.07 -13.57 -0.72
C THR A 117 -5.01 -13.26 -1.88
N GLN A 118 -5.90 -12.31 -1.66
CA GLN A 118 -6.80 -11.75 -2.66
C GLN A 118 -6.54 -10.25 -2.71
N ILE A 119 -5.98 -9.79 -3.82
CA ILE A 119 -5.52 -8.44 -4.01
C ILE A 119 -6.05 -7.93 -5.34
N GLU A 120 -6.66 -6.76 -5.31
CA GLU A 120 -7.04 -6.00 -6.49
C GLU A 120 -6.02 -4.89 -6.70
N VAL A 121 -5.42 -4.82 -7.89
CA VAL A 121 -4.46 -3.76 -8.23
C VAL A 121 -5.01 -3.00 -9.43
N VAL A 122 -5.16 -1.68 -9.25
CA VAL A 122 -5.62 -0.77 -10.30
C VAL A 122 -4.50 0.21 -10.61
N SER A 123 -4.03 0.23 -11.85
CA SER A 123 -3.06 1.23 -12.30
C SER A 123 -3.71 2.60 -12.39
N LEU A 124 -3.07 3.62 -11.82
CA LEU A 124 -3.47 5.03 -11.94
C LEU A 124 -2.77 5.72 -13.12
N THR A 125 -1.62 5.19 -13.53
CA THR A 125 -0.98 5.60 -14.78
C THR A 125 -1.58 4.81 -15.92
N MET A 126 -2.06 5.52 -16.94
CA MET A 126 -2.38 4.91 -18.23
C MET A 126 -1.10 4.23 -18.74
N PRO A 127 -1.13 2.97 -19.21
CA PRO A 127 -0.03 2.45 -20.01
C PRO A 127 0.07 3.37 -21.23
N CYS A 128 1.07 4.25 -21.23
CA CYS A 128 1.38 5.06 -22.39
C CYS A 128 1.93 4.08 -23.44
N GLU A 129 1.01 3.60 -24.29
CA GLU A 129 1.19 3.24 -25.69
C GLU A 129 2.65 3.00 -26.12
N ASP A 130 3.03 1.72 -26.26
CA ASP A 130 4.23 1.29 -26.99
C ASP A 130 4.09 1.66 -28.48
N THR A 131 4.18 2.94 -28.83
CA THR A 131 4.49 3.31 -30.22
C THR A 131 5.96 3.03 -30.45
N LYS A 132 6.28 1.76 -30.71
CA LYS A 132 7.54 1.38 -31.36
C LYS A 132 7.72 2.29 -32.58
N ARG A 133 8.64 3.24 -32.47
CA ARG A 133 9.25 3.89 -33.63
C ARG A 133 9.90 2.79 -34.45
N LEU A 134 9.22 2.34 -35.50
CA LEU A 134 9.90 1.63 -36.57
C LEU A 134 10.76 2.67 -37.31
N PRO A 135 12.04 2.37 -37.59
CA PRO A 135 12.93 3.31 -38.22
C PRO A 135 12.44 3.64 -39.63
N GLU A 136 12.41 4.94 -39.90
CA GLU A 136 12.46 5.52 -41.24
C GLU A 136 13.60 4.87 -42.02
N ASN A 137 13.28 4.08 -43.05
CA ASN A 137 14.24 3.81 -44.11
C ASN A 137 13.60 3.38 -45.44
N ALA A 138 13.90 4.21 -46.44
CA ALA A 138 14.40 3.85 -47.76
C ALA A 138 13.43 3.27 -48.83
N LYS A 139 13.11 4.16 -49.80
CA LYS A 139 13.12 3.98 -51.27
C LYS A 139 12.56 2.67 -51.86
N SER A 140 11.60 2.79 -52.78
CA SER A 140 11.75 2.30 -54.18
C SER A 140 10.53 2.60 -55.07
N SER A 141 10.79 3.31 -56.18
CA SER A 141 10.20 3.24 -57.54
C SER A 141 8.78 2.68 -57.78
N ARG A 142 7.93 3.46 -58.46
CA ARG A 142 7.63 3.36 -59.90
C ARG A 142 6.73 4.52 -60.36
#